data_AF-A0A1F2R5S8-F1
#
_entry.id   AF-A0A1F2R5S8-F1
#
_cell.length_a   1.000
_cell.length_b   1.000
_cell.length_c   1.000
_cell.angle_alpha   90.00
_cell.angle_beta   90.00
_cell.angle_gamma   90.00
#
_symmetry.space_group_name_H-M   'P 1'
#
loop_
_entity.id
_entity.type
_entity.pdbx_description
1 polymer ?
#
loop_
_entity_poly.entity_id
_entity_poly.type
_entity_poly.pdbx_seq_one_letter_code
_entity_poly.pdbx_strand_id
1 'polypeptide(L)' 'MGVKMAAPSRLTRKSYFVDADSIRRARKALKVASDAEAIRLSVERVAEMEAFWQLMQKSRGSLKPGSFDTP' A
#
# COMPACT_ATOMS: atom_id res chain seq x y z
N MET A 1 3.55 23.35 -13.61
CA MET A 1 2.54 22.44 -13.04
C MET A 1 2.79 22.32 -11.55
N GLY A 2 1.91 22.87 -10.71
CA GLY A 2 2.06 22.80 -9.25
C GLY A 2 1.57 21.44 -8.75
N VAL A 3 2.44 20.69 -8.08
CA VAL A 3 2.04 19.51 -7.31
C VAL A 3 1.08 20.02 -6.22
N LYS A 4 -0.21 19.70 -6.35
CA LYS A 4 -1.18 19.93 -5.26
C LYS A 4 -0.73 19.06 -4.09
N MET A 5 -0.06 19.66 -3.10
CA MET A 5 0.12 19.02 -1.80
C MET A 5 -1.26 18.65 -1.28
N ALA A 6 -1.48 17.36 -1.05
CA ALA A 6 -2.69 16.88 -0.39
C ALA A 6 -2.84 17.63 0.94
N ALA A 7 -4.04 18.13 1.23
CA ALA A 7 -4.32 18.83 2.46
C ALA A 7 -3.90 17.95 3.66
N PRO A 8 -3.31 18.53 4.72
CA PRO A 8 -2.88 17.76 5.88
C PRO A 8 -4.07 16.98 6.43
N SER A 9 -3.99 15.65 6.39
CA SER A 9 -5.03 14.79 6.92
C SER A 9 -5.06 14.91 8.44
N ARG A 10 -6.26 14.95 9.02
CA ARG A 10 -6.42 15.03 10.48
C ARG A 10 -5.97 13.72 11.11
N LEU A 11 -4.74 13.68 11.59
CA LEU A 11 -4.18 12.50 12.26
C LEU A 11 -4.86 12.31 13.62
N THR A 12 -5.29 11.09 13.89
CA THR A 12 -5.83 10.69 15.20
C THR A 12 -4.94 9.61 15.78
N ARG A 13 -4.52 9.78 17.04
CA ARG A 13 -3.76 8.74 17.75
C ARG A 13 -4.70 7.60 18.15
N LYS A 14 -4.32 6.38 17.79
CA LYS A 14 -5.00 5.15 18.20
C LYS A 14 -3.97 4.12 18.64
N SER A 15 -4.36 3.20 19.51
CA SER A 15 -3.49 2.14 20.04
C SER A 15 -4.17 0.78 19.82
N TYR A 16 -3.42 -0.20 19.35
CA TYR A 16 -3.90 -1.54 19.02
C TYR A 16 -2.89 -2.59 19.43
N PHE A 17 -3.35 -3.79 19.73
CA PHE A 17 -2.48 -4.95 19.83
C PHE A 17 -2.19 -5.49 18.43
N VAL A 18 -0.91 -5.71 18.14
CA VAL A 18 -0.44 -6.22 16.85
C VAL A 18 0.56 -7.33 17.09
N ASP A 19 0.59 -8.31 16.18
CA ASP A 19 1.63 -9.32 16.16
C ASP A 19 2.98 -8.68 15.78
N ALA A 20 3.97 -8.81 16.67
CA ALA A 20 5.28 -8.22 16.51
C ALA A 20 6.03 -8.76 15.28
N ASP A 21 5.84 -10.04 14.96
CA ASP A 21 6.48 -10.66 13.79
C ASP A 21 5.92 -10.11 12.48
N SER A 22 4.62 -9.84 12.45
CA SER A 22 3.95 -9.18 11.32
C SER A 22 4.47 -7.76 11.08
N ILE A 23 4.66 -6.98 12.15
CA ILE A 23 5.25 -5.63 12.05
C ILE A 23 6.70 -5.68 11.58
N ARG A 24 7.50 -6.64 12.07
CA ARG A 24 8.89 -6.85 11.62
C ARG A 24 8.95 -7.18 10.13
N ARG A 25 8.07 -8.07 9.64
CA ARG A 25 7.98 -8.39 8.21
C ARG A 25 7.60 -7.17 7.39
N ALA A 26 6.60 -6.41 7.82
CA ALA A 26 6.15 -5.20 7.13
C ALA A 26 7.28 -4.16 7.04
N ARG A 27 8.00 -3.89 8.13
CA ARG A 27 9.17 -3.00 8.13
C ARG A 27 10.25 -3.42 7.13
N LYS A 28 10.55 -4.73 7.06
CA LYS A 28 11.53 -5.25 6.10
C LYS A 28 11.06 -5.09 4.65
N ALA A 29 9.80 -5.44 4.37
CA ALA A 29 9.23 -5.35 3.03
C ALA A 29 9.14 -3.90 2.53
N LEU A 30 8.75 -2.98 3.42
CA LEU A 30 8.58 -1.56 3.11
C LEU A 30 9.87 -0.74 3.26
N LYS A 31 10.95 -1.36 3.77
CA LYS A 31 12.26 -0.74 4.03
C LYS A 31 12.18 0.51 4.94
N VAL A 32 11.39 0.42 6.00
CA VAL A 32 11.19 1.52 6.96
C VAL A 32 11.69 1.18 8.37
N ALA A 33 12.10 2.22 9.09
CA ALA A 33 12.74 2.07 10.40
C ALA A 33 11.72 1.94 11.55
N SER A 34 10.54 2.56 11.42
CA SER A 34 9.56 2.62 12.50
C SER A 34 8.31 1.76 12.25
N ASP A 35 7.77 1.21 13.33
CA ASP A 35 6.54 0.42 13.29
C ASP A 35 5.34 1.29 12.86
N ALA A 36 5.30 2.54 13.33
CA ALA A 36 4.24 3.49 12.97
C ALA A 36 4.22 3.79 11.47
N GLU A 37 5.40 3.95 10.86
CA GLU A 37 5.52 4.17 9.42
C GLU A 37 5.16 2.92 8.63
N ALA A 38 5.55 1.73 9.10
CA ALA A 38 5.14 0.47 8.50
C ALA A 38 3.61 0.30 8.51
N ILE A 39 2.95 0.64 9.62
CA ILE A 39 1.49 0.61 9.73
C ILE A 39 0.85 1.62 8.77
N ARG A 40 1.32 2.88 8.79
CA ARG A 40 0.79 3.94 7.92
C ARG A 40 0.86 3.55 6.44
N LEU A 41 2.04 3.15 5.97
CA LEU A 41 2.24 2.73 4.59
C LEU A 41 1.44 1.48 4.24
N SER A 42 1.31 0.52 5.16
CA SER A 42 0.49 -0.68 4.91
C SER A 42 -0.98 -0.34 4.69
N VAL A 43 -1.53 0.62 5.45
CA VAL A 43 -2.91 1.10 5.27
C VAL A 43 -3.06 1.84 3.94
N GLU A 44 -2.09 2.70 3.58
CA GLU A 44 -2.08 3.39 2.28
C GLU A 44 -2.05 2.40 1.11
N ARG A 45 -1.29 1.30 1.24
CA ARG A 45 -1.21 0.23 0.22
C ARG A 45 -2.53 -0.51 0.00
N VAL A 46 -3.45 -0.55 0.96
CA VAL A 46 -4.77 -1.16 0.74
C VAL A 46 -5.55 -0.39 -0.32
N ALA A 47 -5.52 0.94 -0.29
CA ALA A 47 -6.19 1.76 -1.30
C ALA A 47 -5.57 1.57 -2.70
N GLU A 48 -4.23 1.46 -2.78
CA GLU A 48 -3.55 1.13 -4.03
C GLU A 48 -3.92 -0.28 -4.53
N MET A 49 -4.00 -1.25 -3.63
CA MET A 49 -4.36 -2.63 -3.96
C MET A 49 -5.80 -2.74 -4.45
N GLU A 50 -6.74 -1.96 -3.91
CA GLU A 50 -8.11 -1.89 -4.41
C GLU A 50 -8.15 -1.33 -5.84
N ALA A 51 -7.41 -0.24 -6.11
CA ALA A 51 -7.31 0.32 -7.45
C ALA A 51 -6.68 -0.68 -8.44
N PHE A 52 -5.62 -1.37 -8.02
CA PHE A 52 -4.97 -2.42 -8.80
C PHE A 52 -5.92 -3.59 -9.06
N TRP A 53 -6.68 -4.04 -8.06
CA TRP A 53 -7.66 -5.11 -8.21
C TRP A 53 -8.78 -4.72 -9.17
N GLN A 54 -9.28 -3.48 -9.10
CA GLN A 54 -10.26 -2.96 -10.04
C GLN A 54 -9.72 -2.93 -11.48
N LEU A 55 -8.45 -2.53 -11.67
CA LEU A 55 -7.78 -2.63 -12.96
C LEU A 55 -7.75 -4.08 -13.45
N MET A 56 -7.29 -5.02 -12.62
CA MET A 56 -7.20 -6.44 -12.95
C MET A 56 -8.55 -7.06 -13.31
N GLN A 57 -9.63 -6.67 -12.63
CA GLN A 57 -10.99 -7.11 -12.97
C GLN A 57 -11.42 -6.57 -14.33
N LYS A 58 -11.15 -5.29 -14.63
CA LYS A 58 -11.50 -4.67 -15.93
C LYS A 58 -10.69 -5.24 -17.09
N SER A 59 -9.45 -5.65 -16.84
CA SER A 59 -8.55 -6.21 -17.85
C SER A 59 -8.65 -7.74 -17.96
N ARG A 60 -9.53 -8.37 -17.16
CA ARG A 60 -9.71 -9.83 -17.15
C ARG A 60 -10.24 -10.30 -18.50
N GLY A 61 -9.42 -11.05 -19.23
CA GLY A 61 -9.74 -11.58 -20.56
C GLY A 61 -9.36 -10.67 -21.73
N SER A 62 -8.91 -9.43 -21.49
CA SER A 62 -8.38 -8.55 -22.55
C SER A 62 -6.85 -8.59 -22.66
N LEU A 63 -6.17 -9.04 -21.61
CA LEU A 63 -4.71 -9.16 -21.58
C LEU A 63 -4.28 -10.41 -22.36
N LYS A 64 -3.48 -10.20 -23.41
CA LYS A 64 -2.86 -11.31 -24.16
C LYS A 64 -1.85 -12.03 -23.26
N PRO A 65 -1.61 -13.34 -23.46
CA PRO A 65 -0.52 -14.04 -22.79
C PRO A 65 0.80 -13.28 -22.98
N GLY A 66 1.54 -13.02 -21.89
CA GLY A 66 2.79 -12.23 -21.92
C GLY A 66 2.65 -10.71 -21.78
N SER A 67 1.45 -10.19 -21.45
CA SER A 67 1.25 -8.74 -21.26
C SER A 67 1.79 -8.19 -19.92
N PHE A 68 2.38 -9.03 -19.09
CA PHE A 68 3.07 -8.60 -17.87
C PHE A 68 4.57 -8.64 -18.14
N ASP A 69 5.27 -7.54 -17.92
CA ASP A 69 6.73 -7.54 -17.93
C ASP A 69 7.23 -8.48 -16.82
N THR A 70 8.00 -9.48 -17.22
CA THR A 70 8.84 -10.26 -16.30
C THR A 70 9.95 -9.34 -15.78
N PRO A 71 10.21 -9.32 -14.46
CA PRO A 71 11.17 -8.41 -13.84
C PRO A 71 12.62 -8.61 -14.29
#